data_AF-A0A9E7MCK2-F1
#
_entry.id   AF-A0A9E7MCK2-F1
#
_cell.length_a   1.000
_cell.length_b   1.000
_cell.length_c   1.000
_cell.angle_alpha   90.00
_cell.angle_beta   90.00
_cell.angle_gamma   90.00
#
_symmetry.space_group_name_H-M   'P 1'
#
loop_
_entity.id
_entity.type
_entity.pdbx_description
1 polymer ?
#
loop_
_entity_poly.entity_id
_entity_poly.type
_entity_poly.pdbx_seq_one_letter_code
_entity_poly.pdbx_strand_id
1 'polypeptide(L)'
;MPFTPGPIIIPRRSRRKEPQKRKEVRKPKKEKKIVYVLIKVKQDQLISEKARELEELFKGKTFNRVVNPDEYTLLMNAKNLFAKSYKLYVVELTDEMNRWFYFVPSEERISFKNKDKFLVLQVKKEEALEEIFRKMVEGKLAKRSTFEVVLSAIQVGLGLLSFIAGYLAFENVIDISQLSNIITFAIFFIVALQSIKKGYKRRAWED
;
A
#
# COMPACT_ATOMS: atom_id res chain seq x y z
N MET A 1 -12.57 86.98 -22.83
CA MET A 1 -11.67 85.84 -23.05
C MET A 1 -12.13 84.69 -22.17
N PRO A 2 -12.51 83.52 -22.73
CA PRO A 2 -13.02 82.40 -21.94
C PRO A 2 -11.89 81.67 -21.21
N PHE A 3 -12.14 81.37 -19.93
CA PHE A 3 -11.23 80.68 -19.02
C PHE A 3 -11.10 79.21 -19.42
N THR A 4 -9.88 78.73 -19.65
CA THR A 4 -9.57 77.31 -19.90
C THR A 4 -9.05 76.69 -18.60
N PRO A 5 -9.79 75.76 -17.95
CA PRO A 5 -9.30 75.11 -16.75
C PRO A 5 -8.20 74.10 -17.10
N GLY A 6 -7.10 74.14 -16.34
CA GLY A 6 -5.95 73.25 -16.48
C GLY A 6 -6.22 71.80 -16.08
N PRO A 7 -5.32 70.86 -16.43
CA PRO A 7 -5.59 69.43 -16.38
C PRO A 7 -5.70 68.89 -14.96
N ILE A 8 -6.70 68.04 -14.74
CA ILE A 8 -6.95 67.31 -13.50
C ILE A 8 -5.92 66.18 -13.37
N ILE A 9 -5.08 66.22 -12.34
CA ILE A 9 -4.13 65.16 -12.03
C ILE A 9 -4.85 64.04 -11.27
N ILE A 10 -5.08 62.91 -11.93
CA ILE A 10 -5.66 61.71 -11.31
C ILE A 10 -4.52 60.88 -10.68
N PRO A 11 -4.49 60.67 -9.36
CA PRO A 11 -3.46 59.87 -8.74
C PRO A 11 -3.62 58.39 -9.13
N ARG A 12 -2.61 57.81 -9.79
CA ARG A 12 -2.56 56.38 -10.07
C ARG A 12 -2.46 55.61 -8.75
N ARG A 13 -3.51 54.87 -8.40
CA ARG A 13 -3.46 53.82 -7.36
C ARG A 13 -2.32 52.86 -7.71
N SER A 14 -1.28 52.82 -6.89
CA SER A 14 -0.25 51.80 -6.99
C SER A 14 -0.90 50.44 -6.71
N ARG A 15 -0.88 49.58 -7.71
CA ARG A 15 -1.36 48.20 -7.62
C ARG A 15 -0.44 47.47 -6.64
N ARG A 16 -0.79 47.45 -5.34
CA ARG A 16 -0.17 46.55 -4.35
C ARG A 16 -0.29 45.14 -4.94
N LYS A 17 0.83 44.58 -5.37
CA LYS A 17 0.91 43.16 -5.73
C LYS A 17 0.59 42.39 -4.44
N GLU A 18 -0.53 41.67 -4.44
CA GLU A 18 -0.79 40.69 -3.40
C GLU A 18 0.43 39.76 -3.32
N PRO A 19 0.93 39.44 -2.11
CA PRO A 19 1.99 38.47 -1.97
C PRO A 19 1.47 37.16 -2.55
N GLN A 20 2.05 36.73 -3.67
CA GLN A 20 1.79 35.43 -4.27
C GLN A 20 1.97 34.40 -3.15
N LYS A 21 0.87 33.76 -2.73
CA LYS A 21 0.91 32.58 -1.88
C LYS A 21 1.92 31.65 -2.53
N ARG A 22 3.10 31.50 -1.91
CA ARG A 22 4.09 30.50 -2.30
C ARG A 22 3.29 29.20 -2.41
N LYS A 23 3.16 28.66 -3.62
CA LYS A 23 2.64 27.31 -3.79
C LYS A 23 3.56 26.45 -2.95
N GLU A 24 3.08 26.01 -1.79
CA GLU A 24 3.77 24.98 -1.03
C GLU A 24 3.99 23.84 -2.00
N VAL A 25 5.25 23.60 -2.34
CA VAL A 25 5.66 22.43 -3.10
C VAL A 25 5.24 21.26 -2.25
N ARG A 26 4.08 20.67 -2.56
CA ARG A 26 3.57 19.47 -1.89
C ARG A 26 4.69 18.44 -1.99
N LYS A 27 5.35 18.15 -0.86
CA LYS A 27 6.35 17.09 -0.78
C LYS A 27 5.74 15.84 -1.44
N PRO A 28 6.49 15.12 -2.30
CA PRO A 28 5.95 13.92 -2.93
C PRO A 28 5.41 13.01 -1.83
N LYS A 29 4.13 12.67 -1.93
CA LYS A 29 3.42 11.88 -0.93
C LYS A 29 4.06 10.49 -0.95
N LYS A 30 5.05 10.27 -0.06
CA LYS A 30 5.74 8.99 0.07
C LYS A 30 4.66 7.91 0.26
N GLU A 31 4.67 6.89 -0.61
CA GLU A 31 3.70 5.80 -0.51
C GLU A 31 3.77 5.15 0.87
N LYS A 32 2.60 4.88 1.46
CA LYS A 32 2.52 4.23 2.77
C LYS A 32 3.02 2.78 2.65
N LYS A 33 3.93 2.36 3.53
CA LYS A 33 4.53 1.04 3.57
C LYS A 33 4.28 0.38 4.93
N ILE A 34 3.78 -0.86 4.93
CA ILE A 34 3.78 -1.75 6.09
C ILE A 34 4.90 -2.77 5.90
N VAL A 35 5.79 -2.89 6.87
CA VAL A 35 6.76 -3.99 6.92
C VAL A 35 6.28 -4.97 7.98
N TYR A 36 5.75 -6.10 7.55
CA TYR A 36 5.32 -7.17 8.43
C TYR A 36 6.45 -8.16 8.67
N VAL A 37 6.73 -8.44 9.95
CA VAL A 37 7.73 -9.41 10.38
C VAL A 37 7.06 -10.40 11.32
N LEU A 38 7.17 -11.69 11.05
CA LEU A 38 6.75 -12.75 11.96
C LEU A 38 7.96 -13.38 12.62
N ILE A 39 7.90 -13.52 13.94
CA ILE A 39 8.87 -14.22 14.75
C ILE A 39 8.11 -15.26 15.58
N LYS A 40 8.36 -16.53 15.30
CA LYS A 40 7.87 -17.64 16.11
C LYS A 40 8.83 -17.91 17.26
N VAL A 41 8.29 -17.94 18.46
CA VAL A 41 9.02 -18.34 19.66
C VAL A 41 9.18 -19.85 19.63
N LYS A 42 10.37 -20.33 19.98
CA LYS A 42 10.62 -21.77 20.08
C LYS A 42 9.93 -22.34 21.33
N GLN A 43 9.58 -23.63 21.31
CA GLN A 43 8.84 -24.28 22.40
C GLN A 43 9.56 -24.25 23.76
N ASP A 44 10.89 -24.09 23.76
CA ASP A 44 11.76 -24.03 24.93
C ASP A 44 11.97 -22.60 25.48
N GLN A 45 11.39 -21.57 24.84
CA GLN A 45 11.61 -20.17 25.20
C GLN A 45 10.31 -19.47 25.58
N LEU A 46 10.37 -18.60 26.59
CA LEU A 46 9.23 -17.79 26.96
C LEU A 46 9.04 -16.63 25.97
N ILE A 47 7.78 -16.35 25.61
CA ILE A 47 7.45 -15.20 24.75
C ILE A 47 7.93 -13.88 25.34
N SER A 48 7.97 -13.76 26.67
CA SER A 48 8.46 -12.58 27.40
C SER A 48 9.97 -12.35 27.23
N GLU A 49 10.77 -13.40 27.14
CA GLU A 49 12.22 -13.30 26.91
C GLU A 49 12.49 -12.77 25.50
N LYS A 50 11.81 -13.35 24.51
CA LYS A 50 11.90 -12.87 23.12
C LYS A 50 11.34 -11.46 22.94
N ALA A 51 10.28 -11.12 23.66
CA ALA A 51 9.76 -9.77 23.71
C ALA A 51 10.81 -8.79 24.24
N ARG A 52 11.54 -9.15 25.29
CA ARG A 52 12.62 -8.30 25.84
C ARG A 52 13.76 -8.09 24.84
N GLU A 53 14.24 -9.16 24.19
CA GLU A 53 15.25 -9.04 23.11
C GLU A 53 14.77 -8.12 21.98
N LEU A 54 13.48 -8.21 21.62
CA LEU A 54 12.88 -7.39 20.59
C LEU A 54 12.73 -5.92 21.02
N GLU A 55 12.33 -5.67 22.26
CA GLU A 55 12.22 -4.32 22.83
C GLU A 55 13.59 -3.64 22.95
N GLU A 56 14.66 -4.41 23.20
CA GLU A 56 16.03 -3.91 23.15
C GLU A 56 16.45 -3.48 21.73
N LEU A 57 16.02 -4.20 20.69
CA LEU A 57 16.22 -3.80 19.28
C LEU A 57 15.51 -2.46 18.96
N PHE A 58 14.38 -2.21 19.63
CA PHE A 58 13.61 -0.98 19.48
C PHE A 58 14.07 0.14 20.40
N LYS A 59 15.11 -0.06 21.21
CA LYS A 59 15.65 0.97 22.10
C LYS A 59 15.95 2.26 21.32
N GLY A 60 15.44 3.38 21.81
CA GLY A 60 15.51 4.68 21.15
C GLY A 60 14.46 4.94 20.06
N LYS A 61 13.55 3.99 19.81
CA LYS A 61 12.39 4.14 18.92
C LYS A 61 11.09 4.13 19.73
N THR A 62 10.08 4.82 19.24
CA THR A 62 8.73 4.70 19.78
C THR A 62 8.07 3.44 19.23
N PHE A 63 7.39 2.69 20.09
CA PHE A 63 6.61 1.54 19.67
C PHE A 63 5.35 1.38 20.53
N ASN A 64 4.29 0.85 19.93
CA ASN A 64 3.10 0.39 20.65
C ASN A 64 3.08 -1.13 20.66
N ARG A 65 2.90 -1.73 21.84
CA ARG A 65 2.72 -3.17 21.99
C ARG A 65 1.26 -3.49 22.29
N VAL A 66 0.71 -4.48 21.59
CA VAL A 66 -0.64 -4.99 21.82
C VAL A 66 -0.59 -6.50 21.94
N VAL A 67 -1.25 -7.06 22.96
CA VAL A 67 -1.27 -8.49 23.25
C VAL A 67 -2.63 -9.06 22.86
N ASN A 68 -2.63 -10.16 22.11
CA ASN A 68 -3.81 -10.84 21.60
C ASN A 68 -4.89 -9.89 21.06
N PRO A 69 -4.54 -8.94 20.16
CA PRO A 69 -5.50 -7.98 19.63
C PRO A 69 -6.54 -8.64 18.75
N ASP A 70 -7.76 -8.11 18.80
CA ASP A 70 -8.76 -8.30 17.77
C ASP A 70 -8.46 -7.43 16.51
N GLU A 71 -9.22 -7.66 15.44
CA GLU A 71 -9.06 -6.94 14.17
C GLU A 71 -9.17 -5.42 14.35
N TYR A 72 -10.14 -4.98 15.13
CA TYR A 72 -10.40 -3.56 15.35
C TYR A 72 -9.23 -2.87 16.08
N THR A 73 -8.72 -3.46 17.16
CA THR A 73 -7.60 -2.90 17.93
C THR A 73 -6.33 -2.83 17.07
N LEU A 74 -6.06 -3.89 16.29
CA LEU A 74 -4.90 -3.94 15.40
C LEU A 74 -4.96 -2.84 14.33
N LEU A 75 -6.13 -2.68 13.69
CA LEU A 75 -6.39 -1.69 12.66
C LEU A 75 -6.29 -0.26 13.20
N MET A 76 -6.88 0.03 14.35
CA MET A 76 -6.88 1.37 14.94
C MET A 76 -5.46 1.83 15.32
N ASN A 77 -4.67 0.94 15.92
CA ASN A 77 -3.26 1.23 16.21
C ASN A 77 -2.48 1.57 14.94
N ALA A 78 -2.69 0.81 13.87
CA ALA A 78 -2.05 1.08 12.61
C ALA A 78 -2.50 2.39 11.96
N LYS A 79 -3.82 2.66 11.90
CA LYS A 79 -4.38 3.90 11.31
C LYS A 79 -3.81 5.14 12.02
N ASN A 80 -3.77 5.11 13.36
CA ASN A 80 -3.23 6.21 14.17
C ASN A 80 -1.74 6.47 13.89
N LEU A 81 -0.93 5.42 13.73
CA LEU A 81 0.49 5.54 13.43
C LEU A 81 0.76 5.93 11.97
N PHE A 82 -0.07 5.46 11.03
CA PHE A 82 -0.01 5.84 9.62
C PHE A 82 -0.45 7.27 9.33
N ALA A 83 -1.18 7.92 10.24
CA ALA A 83 -1.46 9.34 10.15
C ALA A 83 -0.17 10.18 10.33
N LYS A 84 0.79 9.67 11.10
CA LYS A 84 2.02 10.39 11.50
C LYS A 84 3.27 9.92 10.76
N SER A 85 3.27 8.69 10.24
CA SER A 85 4.41 8.07 9.57
C SER A 85 3.98 7.41 8.25
N TYR A 86 4.86 7.43 7.25
CA TYR A 86 4.61 6.71 5.99
C TYR A 86 5.06 5.24 6.04
N LYS A 87 5.85 4.86 7.04
CA LYS A 87 6.43 3.52 7.15
C LYS A 87 6.24 2.98 8.55
N LEU A 88 5.59 1.82 8.62
CA LEU A 88 5.22 1.16 9.87
C LEU A 88 5.72 -0.28 9.84
N TYR A 89 6.55 -0.64 10.81
CA TYR A 89 6.86 -2.04 11.07
C TYR A 89 5.79 -2.62 11.98
N VAL A 90 5.25 -3.77 11.58
CA VAL A 90 4.33 -4.57 12.36
C VAL A 90 5.04 -5.89 12.63
N VAL A 91 5.54 -6.05 13.85
CA VAL A 91 6.25 -7.26 14.26
C VAL A 91 5.30 -8.12 15.08
N GLU A 92 4.98 -9.29 14.57
CA GLU A 92 4.20 -10.32 15.25
C GLU A 92 5.16 -11.30 15.92
N LEU A 93 5.05 -11.41 17.24
CA LEU A 93 5.71 -12.41 18.05
C LEU A 93 4.67 -13.42 18.52
N THR A 94 4.89 -14.71 18.30
CA THR A 94 3.89 -15.73 18.68
C THR A 94 4.54 -17.03 19.16
N ASP A 95 3.97 -17.63 20.20
CA ASP A 95 4.26 -18.97 20.71
C ASP A 95 3.12 -19.96 20.36
N GLU A 96 2.31 -19.64 19.34
CA GLU A 96 1.09 -20.33 18.89
C GLU A 96 -0.13 -20.21 19.83
N MET A 97 0.07 -19.96 21.12
CA MET A 97 -1.03 -19.71 22.08
C MET A 97 -1.33 -18.22 22.23
N ASN A 98 -0.29 -17.39 22.20
CA ASN A 98 -0.32 -15.95 22.36
C ASN A 98 0.31 -15.28 21.14
N ARG A 99 -0.16 -14.06 20.87
CA ARG A 99 0.28 -13.22 19.75
C ARG A 99 0.47 -11.81 20.23
N TRP A 100 1.70 -11.35 20.20
CA TRP A 100 2.09 -10.00 20.58
C TRP A 100 2.43 -9.24 19.31
N PHE A 101 1.83 -8.06 19.16
CA PHE A 101 2.06 -7.19 18.02
C PHE A 101 2.77 -5.93 18.47
N TYR A 102 3.88 -5.63 17.80
CA TYR A 102 4.63 -4.41 17.97
C TYR A 102 4.46 -3.53 16.75
N PHE A 103 4.02 -2.30 16.96
CA PHE A 103 3.88 -1.28 15.94
C PHE A 103 4.99 -0.26 16.11
N VAL A 104 5.94 -0.24 15.17
CA VAL A 104 7.12 0.62 15.25
C VAL A 104 7.13 1.56 14.04
N PRO A 105 6.69 2.83 14.18
CA PRO A 105 6.85 3.82 13.13
C PRO A 105 8.34 4.14 12.96
N SER A 106 8.92 3.81 11.81
CA SER A 106 10.34 4.06 11.56
C SER A 106 10.59 4.25 10.07
N GLU A 107 11.21 5.37 9.72
CA GLU A 107 11.66 5.62 8.35
C GLU A 107 12.89 4.77 8.00
N GLU A 108 13.75 4.56 9.00
CA GLU A 108 14.98 3.79 8.87
C GLU A 108 14.70 2.29 8.69
N ARG A 109 15.71 1.59 8.20
CA ARG A 109 15.66 0.14 8.06
C ARG A 109 15.95 -0.52 9.40
N ILE A 110 15.02 -1.35 9.90
CA ILE A 110 15.24 -2.17 11.09
C ILE A 110 15.71 -3.55 10.63
N SER A 111 16.92 -3.94 11.02
CA SER A 111 17.46 -5.26 10.70
C SER A 111 17.00 -6.29 11.72
N PHE A 112 16.26 -7.30 11.26
CA PHE A 112 15.84 -8.44 12.07
C PHE A 112 16.70 -9.65 11.72
N LYS A 113 17.43 -10.16 12.73
CA LYS A 113 18.30 -11.34 12.60
C LYS A 113 17.49 -12.63 12.47
N ASN A 114 16.58 -12.88 13.41
CA ASN A 114 15.71 -14.06 13.42
C ASN A 114 14.30 -13.67 13.00
N LYS A 115 13.88 -14.10 11.80
CA LYS A 115 12.55 -13.84 11.24
C LYS A 115 12.05 -15.06 10.48
N ASP A 116 10.85 -15.50 10.81
CA ASP A 116 10.16 -16.60 10.12
C ASP A 116 9.49 -16.12 8.84
N LYS A 117 8.94 -14.90 8.87
CA LYS A 117 8.39 -14.25 7.67
C LYS A 117 8.75 -12.78 7.66
N PHE A 118 8.95 -12.26 6.46
CA PHE A 118 9.21 -10.86 6.19
C PHE A 118 8.47 -10.45 4.93
N LEU A 119 7.60 -9.45 5.03
CA LEU A 119 6.78 -8.96 3.93
C LEU A 119 6.72 -7.45 3.95
N VAL A 120 6.89 -6.84 2.78
CA VAL A 120 6.69 -5.40 2.60
C VAL A 120 5.42 -5.19 1.78
N LEU A 121 4.49 -4.43 2.34
CA LEU A 121 3.19 -4.12 1.74
C LEU A 121 3.15 -2.62 1.43
N GLN A 122 3.10 -2.27 0.15
CA GLN A 122 2.90 -0.90 -0.31
C GLN A 122 1.40 -0.63 -0.41
N VAL A 123 0.89 0.23 0.48
CA VAL A 123 -0.53 0.56 0.61
C VAL A 123 -0.86 1.73 -0.32
N LYS A 124 -1.72 1.49 -1.31
CA LYS A 124 -2.17 2.50 -2.28
C LYS A 124 -3.53 3.11 -1.93
N LYS A 125 -4.41 2.34 -1.30
CA LYS A 125 -5.77 2.75 -0.87
C LYS A 125 -5.91 2.57 0.64
N GLU A 126 -6.77 3.34 1.29
CA GLU A 126 -7.00 3.17 2.73
C GLU A 126 -7.76 1.88 3.06
N GLU A 127 -8.71 1.48 2.20
CA GLU A 127 -9.44 0.19 2.28
C GLU A 127 -8.49 -1.02 2.32
N ALA A 128 -7.31 -0.90 1.70
CA ALA A 128 -6.31 -1.96 1.73
C ALA A 128 -5.73 -2.20 3.13
N LEU A 129 -5.72 -1.20 4.01
CA LEU A 129 -5.27 -1.38 5.39
C LEU A 129 -6.16 -2.36 6.12
N GLU A 130 -7.47 -2.22 5.97
CA GLU A 130 -8.47 -3.10 6.61
C GLU A 130 -8.28 -4.54 6.15
N GLU A 131 -8.16 -4.75 4.84
CA GLU A 131 -7.91 -6.09 4.29
C GLU A 131 -6.58 -6.69 4.78
N ILE A 132 -5.53 -5.88 4.88
CA ILE A 132 -4.21 -6.32 5.37
C ILE A 132 -4.30 -6.76 6.83
N PHE A 133 -4.86 -5.93 7.71
CA PHE A 133 -4.91 -6.23 9.14
C PHE A 133 -5.87 -7.37 9.47
N ARG A 134 -7.01 -7.47 8.76
CA ARG A 134 -7.86 -8.66 8.83
C ARG A 134 -7.09 -9.94 8.52
N LYS A 135 -6.32 -9.94 7.43
CA LYS A 135 -5.48 -11.08 7.05
C LYS A 135 -4.33 -11.35 8.01
N MET A 136 -3.82 -10.32 8.71
CA MET A 136 -2.86 -10.51 9.80
C MET A 136 -3.49 -11.24 10.97
N VAL A 137 -4.66 -10.80 11.45
CA VAL A 137 -5.37 -11.47 12.56
C VAL A 137 -5.73 -12.90 12.20
N GLU A 138 -6.19 -13.16 10.97
CA GLU A 138 -6.49 -14.53 10.52
C GLU A 138 -5.23 -15.40 10.30
N GLY A 139 -4.01 -14.85 10.40
CA GLY A 139 -2.76 -15.56 10.10
C GLY A 139 -2.59 -15.91 8.61
N LYS A 140 -3.46 -15.38 7.74
CA LYS A 140 -3.51 -15.66 6.30
C LYS A 140 -2.81 -14.62 5.44
N LEU A 141 -2.07 -13.69 6.03
CA LEU A 141 -1.36 -12.63 5.30
C LEU A 141 -0.44 -13.18 4.17
N ALA A 142 0.14 -14.35 4.39
CA ALA A 142 0.99 -15.00 3.40
C ALA A 142 0.21 -15.72 2.28
N LYS A 143 -1.03 -16.15 2.53
CA LYS A 143 -1.85 -16.90 1.57
C LYS A 143 -2.46 -15.95 0.54
N ARG A 144 -2.33 -16.29 -0.75
CA ARG A 144 -3.13 -15.64 -1.81
C ARG A 144 -4.61 -15.90 -1.49
N SER A 145 -5.45 -14.87 -1.54
CA SER A 145 -6.89 -15.09 -1.37
C SER A 145 -7.41 -15.91 -2.55
N THR A 146 -8.43 -16.75 -2.32
CA THR A 146 -9.13 -17.50 -3.37
C THR A 146 -9.53 -16.59 -4.54
N PHE A 147 -9.97 -15.38 -4.24
CA PHE A 147 -10.25 -14.34 -5.22
C PHE A 147 -9.04 -13.97 -6.10
N GLU A 148 -7.82 -13.88 -5.55
CA GLU A 148 -6.62 -13.61 -6.36
C GLU A 148 -6.26 -14.79 -7.26
N VAL A 149 -6.47 -16.00 -6.79
CA VAL A 149 -6.25 -17.22 -7.57
C VAL A 149 -7.23 -17.25 -8.74
N VAL A 150 -8.51 -16.99 -8.47
CA VAL A 150 -9.56 -16.91 -9.50
C VAL A 150 -9.28 -15.79 -10.49
N LEU A 151 -8.96 -14.57 -10.03
CA LEU A 151 -8.60 -13.46 -10.92
C LEU A 151 -7.38 -13.79 -11.80
N SER A 152 -6.36 -14.44 -11.23
CA SER A 152 -5.17 -14.85 -11.98
C SER A 152 -5.51 -15.93 -13.01
N ALA A 153 -6.36 -16.89 -12.64
CA ALA A 153 -6.83 -17.94 -13.55
C ALA A 153 -7.64 -17.35 -14.71
N ILE A 154 -8.55 -16.40 -14.45
CA ILE A 154 -9.29 -15.68 -15.49
C ILE A 154 -8.32 -14.92 -16.40
N GLN A 155 -7.33 -14.22 -15.84
CA GLN A 155 -6.34 -13.48 -16.62
C GLN A 155 -5.51 -14.39 -17.53
N VAL A 156 -5.12 -15.57 -17.04
CA VAL A 156 -4.43 -16.60 -17.84
C VAL A 156 -5.36 -17.15 -18.92
N GLY A 157 -6.62 -17.45 -18.59
CA GLY A 157 -7.62 -17.92 -19.53
C GLY A 157 -7.88 -16.95 -20.68
N LEU A 158 -7.99 -15.64 -20.37
CA LEU A 158 -8.14 -14.60 -21.38
C LEU A 158 -6.90 -14.52 -22.30
N GLY A 159 -5.69 -14.63 -21.75
CA GLY A 159 -4.47 -14.69 -22.54
C GLY A 159 -4.42 -15.92 -23.45
N LEU A 160 -4.83 -17.08 -22.94
CA LEU A 160 -4.91 -18.32 -23.71
C LEU A 160 -5.92 -18.22 -24.85
N LEU A 161 -7.09 -17.63 -24.60
CA LEU A 161 -8.10 -17.37 -25.61
C LEU A 161 -7.58 -16.46 -26.72
N SER A 162 -6.85 -15.38 -26.39
CA SER A 162 -6.22 -14.52 -27.39
C SER A 162 -5.16 -15.28 -28.20
N PHE A 163 -4.39 -16.17 -27.58
CA PHE A 163 -3.39 -17.00 -28.26
C PHE A 163 -4.05 -17.99 -29.23
N ILE A 164 -5.09 -18.71 -28.79
CA ILE A 164 -5.84 -19.65 -29.64
C ILE A 164 -6.50 -18.91 -30.81
N ALA A 165 -7.09 -17.75 -30.56
CA ALA A 165 -7.66 -16.92 -31.64
C ALA A 165 -6.59 -16.51 -32.65
N GLY A 166 -5.39 -16.12 -32.20
CA GLY A 166 -4.27 -15.83 -33.08
C GLY A 166 -3.86 -17.02 -33.95
N TYR A 167 -3.84 -18.23 -33.38
CA TYR A 167 -3.59 -19.46 -34.14
C TYR A 167 -4.68 -19.75 -35.17
N LEU A 168 -5.96 -19.64 -34.79
CA LEU A 168 -7.08 -19.85 -35.72
C LEU A 168 -7.10 -18.84 -36.87
N ALA A 169 -6.68 -17.59 -36.61
CA ALA A 169 -6.54 -16.59 -37.65
C ALA A 169 -5.37 -16.90 -38.60
N PHE A 170 -4.27 -17.45 -38.08
CA PHE A 170 -3.15 -17.91 -38.90
C PHE A 170 -3.54 -19.07 -39.83
N GLU A 171 -4.37 -20.00 -39.34
CA GLU A 171 -4.95 -21.10 -40.13
C GLU A 171 -6.12 -20.63 -41.05
N ASN A 172 -6.40 -19.33 -41.12
CA ASN A 172 -7.52 -18.74 -41.87
C ASN A 172 -8.91 -19.30 -41.50
N VAL A 173 -9.07 -19.84 -40.30
CA VAL A 173 -10.36 -20.33 -39.78
C VAL A 173 -11.26 -19.17 -39.35
N ILE A 174 -10.65 -18.08 -38.89
CA ILE A 174 -11.35 -16.85 -38.48
C ILE A 174 -10.75 -15.62 -39.16
N ASP A 175 -11.58 -14.61 -39.42
CA ASP A 175 -11.14 -13.37 -40.05
C ASP A 175 -10.41 -12.44 -39.09
N ILE A 176 -9.61 -11.53 -39.65
CA ILE A 176 -8.88 -10.49 -38.91
C ILE A 176 -9.82 -9.62 -38.06
N SER A 177 -11.05 -9.38 -38.53
CA SER A 177 -12.08 -8.63 -37.78
C SER A 177 -12.51 -9.37 -36.51
N GLN A 178 -12.69 -10.69 -36.58
CA GLN A 178 -13.03 -11.54 -35.45
C GLN A 178 -11.88 -11.63 -34.46
N LEU A 179 -10.64 -11.78 -34.95
CA LEU A 179 -9.44 -11.75 -34.12
C LEU A 179 -9.32 -10.42 -33.34
N SER A 180 -9.50 -9.29 -34.03
CA SER A 180 -9.43 -7.96 -33.42
C SER A 180 -10.46 -7.78 -32.29
N ASN A 181 -11.68 -8.26 -32.49
CA ASN A 181 -12.73 -8.20 -31.47
C ASN A 181 -12.37 -9.04 -30.23
N ILE A 182 -11.85 -10.27 -30.43
CA ILE A 182 -11.44 -11.15 -29.33
C ILE A 182 -10.29 -10.53 -28.52
N ILE A 183 -9.28 -9.99 -29.20
CA ILE A 183 -8.14 -9.33 -28.55
C ILE A 183 -8.61 -8.10 -27.78
N THR A 184 -9.45 -7.26 -28.39
CA THR A 184 -9.99 -6.05 -27.75
C THR A 184 -10.79 -6.39 -26.50
N PHE A 185 -11.65 -7.42 -26.58
CA PHE A 185 -12.40 -7.93 -25.44
C PHE A 185 -11.47 -8.43 -24.32
N ALA A 186 -10.47 -9.25 -24.67
CA ALA A 186 -9.53 -9.80 -23.70
C ALA A 186 -8.74 -8.68 -22.99
N ILE A 187 -8.25 -7.69 -23.74
CA ILE A 187 -7.53 -6.53 -23.18
C ILE A 187 -8.44 -5.73 -22.26
N PHE A 188 -9.67 -5.42 -22.68
CA PHE A 188 -10.64 -4.68 -21.86
C PHE A 188 -10.88 -5.39 -20.52
N PHE A 189 -11.13 -6.71 -20.55
CA PHE A 189 -11.35 -7.47 -19.34
C PHE A 189 -10.09 -7.57 -18.46
N ILE A 190 -8.89 -7.73 -19.04
CA ILE A 190 -7.65 -7.71 -18.27
C ILE A 190 -7.48 -6.37 -17.54
N VAL A 191 -7.76 -5.24 -18.21
CA VAL A 191 -7.70 -3.91 -17.61
C VAL A 191 -8.75 -3.73 -16.51
N ALA A 192 -9.98 -4.20 -16.74
CA ALA A 192 -11.04 -4.17 -15.73
C ALA A 192 -10.66 -5.01 -14.48
N LEU A 193 -10.14 -6.22 -14.68
CA LEU A 193 -9.68 -7.10 -13.60
C LEU A 193 -8.48 -6.51 -12.85
N GLN A 194 -7.58 -5.82 -13.54
CA GLN A 194 -6.49 -5.09 -12.90
C GLN A 194 -6.98 -3.94 -12.01
N SER A 195 -8.08 -3.29 -12.39
CA SER A 195 -8.70 -2.22 -11.60
C SER A 195 -9.35 -2.73 -10.31
N ILE A 196 -9.81 -3.98 -10.32
CA ILE A 196 -10.37 -4.70 -9.16
C ILE A 196 -9.26 -5.28 -8.27
N LYS A 197 -8.04 -5.43 -8.80
CA LYS A 197 -6.88 -5.97 -8.07
C LYS A 197 -6.55 -5.07 -6.87
N LYS A 198 -6.12 -5.70 -5.78
CA LYS A 198 -6.01 -5.10 -4.43
C LYS A 198 -5.36 -3.71 -4.41
N GLY A 199 -5.84 -2.87 -3.50
CA GLY A 199 -5.28 -1.55 -3.21
C GLY A 199 -3.88 -1.57 -2.55
N TYR A 200 -3.14 -2.68 -2.60
CA TYR A 200 -1.77 -2.79 -2.11
C TYR A 200 -0.91 -3.72 -2.96
N LYS A 201 0.40 -3.47 -3.02
CA LYS A 201 1.40 -4.36 -3.61
C LYS A 201 2.19 -5.08 -2.51
N ARG A 202 2.54 -6.34 -2.72
CA ARG A 202 3.36 -7.15 -1.81
C ARG A 202 4.75 -7.38 -2.39
N ARG A 203 5.78 -7.25 -1.56
CA ARG A 203 7.19 -7.52 -1.88
C ARG A 203 7.83 -8.35 -0.78
N ALA A 204 8.86 -9.11 -1.13
CA ALA A 204 9.61 -9.97 -0.20
C ALA A 204 10.85 -9.30 0.40
N TRP A 205 11.26 -8.15 -0.14
CA TRP A 205 12.39 -7.37 0.36
C TRP A 205 12.01 -5.89 0.43
N GLU A 206 12.87 -5.14 1.12
CA GLU A 206 12.77 -3.70 1.29
C GLU A 206 13.76 -3.02 0.32
N ASP A 207 13.22 -2.22 -0.60
CA ASP A 207 13.99 -1.33 -1.49
C ASP A 207 14.53 -0.12 -0.72
#